data_AF-A0A9D9EB47-F1
#
_entry.id   AF-A0A9D9EB47-F1
#
_cell.length_a   1.000
_cell.length_b   1.000
_cell.length_c   1.000
_cell.angle_alpha   90.00
_cell.angle_beta   90.00
_cell.angle_gamma   90.00
#
_symmetry.space_group_name_H-M   'P 1'
#
loop_
_entity.id
_entity.type
_entity.pdbx_description
1 polymer ?
#
loop_
_entity_poly.entity_id
_entity_poly.type
_entity_poly.pdbx_seq_one_letter_code
_entity_poly.pdbx_strand_id
1 'polypeptide(L)'
;MSTAQNTGEVAEMLNVGVLRPVDTVIDAIGRDRFSANALADMTVDGEVYGIPYYSHAQVMWYRDDLLEAAGLDVPQTWDEFYDAAVALTKDGVYGAAVSLSPNDLLGTRYLNYYVRSAGGSLLNDDLTANLTSPEAIEGIKFWVDVYKNCSPAETINYTVNDHATLYYQGITAFDFNSGFQIDGVRNNRPDLLPYVSCTMLPRMNADDPLYSAEATHIPLVVWQNSEHPDICEVFSPKFRLTNSLKLLSELKRR
;
A
#
# COMPACT_ATOMS: atom_id res chain seq x y z
N MET A 1 1.52 -13.10 -21.33
CA MET A 1 1.86 -12.67 -19.96
C MET A 1 0.59 -12.21 -19.27
N SER A 2 0.53 -12.41 -17.96
CA SER A 2 -0.48 -11.80 -17.09
C SER A 2 0.23 -11.00 -16.00
N THR A 3 -0.47 -10.08 -15.36
CA THR A 3 -0.07 -9.56 -14.06
C THR A 3 -0.49 -10.57 -12.99
N ALA A 4 0.37 -10.80 -12.00
CA ALA A 4 -0.09 -11.21 -10.67
C ALA A 4 -0.29 -9.93 -9.84
N GLN A 5 -1.24 -9.93 -8.92
CA GLN A 5 -1.62 -8.79 -8.09
C GLN A 5 -0.50 -8.42 -7.10
N ASN A 6 0.25 -9.41 -6.62
CA ASN A 6 1.37 -9.23 -5.69
C ASN A 6 2.26 -10.49 -5.65
N THR A 7 3.31 -10.45 -4.83
CA THR A 7 4.22 -11.57 -4.57
C THR A 7 3.52 -12.82 -4.00
N GLY A 8 2.50 -12.65 -3.16
CA GLY A 8 1.74 -13.75 -2.57
C GLY A 8 1.00 -14.58 -3.63
N GLU A 9 0.35 -13.93 -4.59
CA GLU A 9 -0.28 -14.63 -5.71
C GLU A 9 0.76 -15.36 -6.57
N VAL A 10 1.97 -14.80 -6.76
CA VAL A 10 3.05 -15.55 -7.42
C VAL A 10 3.37 -16.83 -6.67
N ALA A 11 3.48 -16.79 -5.33
CA ALA A 11 3.72 -17.98 -4.53
C ALA A 11 2.59 -19.02 -4.67
N GLU A 12 1.32 -18.58 -4.66
CA GLU A 12 0.18 -19.47 -4.90
C GLU A 12 0.23 -20.12 -6.29
N MET A 13 0.50 -19.34 -7.33
CA MET A 13 0.65 -19.80 -8.70
C MET A 13 1.84 -20.77 -8.85
N LEU A 14 2.95 -20.52 -8.15
CA LEU A 14 4.08 -21.44 -8.10
C LEU A 14 3.72 -22.77 -7.44
N ASN A 15 3.01 -22.73 -6.32
CA ASN A 15 2.59 -23.93 -5.59
C ASN A 15 1.68 -24.84 -6.44
N VAL A 16 0.91 -24.27 -7.36
CA VAL A 16 0.10 -25.05 -8.32
C VAL A 16 0.82 -25.35 -9.64
N GLY A 17 2.09 -24.95 -9.79
CA GLY A 17 2.96 -25.33 -10.91
C GLY A 17 2.61 -24.66 -12.25
N VAL A 18 2.00 -23.48 -12.23
CA VAL A 18 1.49 -22.82 -13.45
C VAL A 18 2.39 -21.73 -14.01
N LEU A 19 3.55 -21.47 -13.40
CA LEU A 19 4.50 -20.43 -13.83
C LEU A 19 5.81 -21.01 -14.38
N ARG A 20 6.42 -20.24 -15.28
CA ARG A 20 7.79 -20.49 -15.80
C ARG A 20 8.78 -19.52 -15.17
N PRO A 21 10.04 -19.94 -15.00
CA PRO A 21 11.13 -19.00 -14.75
C PRO A 21 11.23 -17.97 -15.88
N VAL A 22 11.58 -16.74 -15.50
CA VAL A 22 11.74 -15.57 -16.37
C VAL A 22 13.17 -15.01 -16.34
N ASP A 23 14.13 -15.76 -15.80
CA ASP A 23 15.54 -15.39 -15.69
C ASP A 23 16.12 -14.84 -16.99
N THR A 24 15.88 -15.51 -18.12
CA THR A 24 16.33 -15.05 -19.44
C THR A 24 15.89 -13.63 -19.76
N VAL A 25 14.66 -13.26 -19.38
CA VAL A 25 14.11 -11.91 -19.61
C VAL A 25 14.73 -10.91 -18.65
N ILE A 26 14.88 -11.29 -17.38
CA ILE A 26 15.53 -10.48 -16.36
C ILE A 26 16.99 -10.18 -16.74
N ASP A 27 17.73 -11.19 -17.16
CA ASP A 27 19.13 -11.08 -17.58
C ASP A 27 19.29 -10.27 -18.86
N ALA A 28 18.37 -10.43 -19.82
CA ALA A 28 18.36 -9.61 -21.03
C ALA A 28 18.08 -8.12 -20.76
N ILE A 29 17.28 -7.80 -19.73
CA ILE A 29 17.03 -6.41 -19.29
C ILE A 29 18.21 -5.87 -18.48
N GLY A 30 18.85 -6.73 -17.67
CA GLY A 30 19.89 -6.40 -16.70
C GLY A 30 19.32 -6.40 -15.27
N ARG A 31 19.80 -7.32 -14.42
CA ARG A 31 19.35 -7.50 -13.02
C ARG A 31 19.51 -6.23 -12.18
N ASP A 32 20.56 -5.45 -12.43
CA ASP A 32 20.88 -4.19 -11.75
C ASP A 32 19.84 -3.08 -12.00
N ARG A 33 18.95 -3.26 -12.99
CA ARG A 33 17.87 -2.31 -13.30
C ARG A 33 16.61 -2.53 -12.47
N PHE A 34 16.59 -3.53 -11.60
CA PHE A 34 15.49 -3.81 -10.69
C PHE A 34 15.90 -3.54 -9.24
N SER A 35 14.91 -3.25 -8.40
CA SER A 35 15.13 -3.24 -6.95
C SER A 35 15.55 -4.62 -6.49
N ALA A 36 16.60 -4.70 -5.67
CA ALA A 36 17.09 -5.96 -5.10
C ALA A 36 15.98 -6.68 -4.32
N ASN A 37 15.19 -5.93 -3.53
CA ASN A 37 14.07 -6.50 -2.78
C ASN A 37 12.98 -7.04 -3.71
N ALA A 38 12.64 -6.30 -4.77
CA ALA A 38 11.62 -6.73 -5.72
C ALA A 38 12.03 -7.99 -6.49
N LEU A 39 13.32 -8.16 -6.80
CA LEU A 39 13.83 -9.40 -7.39
C LEU A 39 13.85 -10.54 -6.38
N ALA A 40 14.31 -10.29 -5.14
CA ALA A 40 14.36 -11.28 -4.08
C ALA A 40 12.95 -11.85 -3.79
N ASP A 41 11.94 -10.98 -3.70
CA ASP A 41 10.54 -11.36 -3.53
C ASP A 41 10.03 -12.29 -4.64
N MET A 42 10.56 -12.17 -5.85
CA MET A 42 10.14 -12.98 -7.02
C MET A 42 11.02 -14.22 -7.24
N THR A 43 12.00 -14.47 -6.37
CA THR A 43 12.96 -15.56 -6.51
C THR A 43 12.60 -16.71 -5.58
N VAL A 44 12.44 -17.91 -6.15
CA VAL A 44 12.21 -19.15 -5.39
C VAL A 44 13.22 -20.18 -5.87
N ASP A 45 13.93 -20.81 -4.93
CA ASP A 45 14.97 -21.81 -5.21
C ASP A 45 16.04 -21.38 -6.23
N GLY A 46 16.32 -20.07 -6.29
CA GLY A 46 17.33 -19.47 -7.17
C GLY A 46 16.83 -19.09 -8.57
N GLU A 47 15.57 -19.35 -8.89
CA GLU A 47 14.94 -18.96 -10.16
C GLU A 47 13.95 -17.81 -9.96
N VAL A 48 13.88 -16.89 -10.92
CA VAL A 48 12.98 -15.73 -10.85
C VAL A 48 11.68 -16.06 -11.58
N TYR A 49 10.54 -15.90 -10.93
CA TYR A 49 9.22 -16.29 -11.48
C TYR A 49 8.30 -15.11 -11.81
N GLY A 50 8.74 -13.89 -11.51
CA GLY A 50 8.02 -12.67 -11.82
C GLY A 50 8.97 -11.57 -12.27
N ILE A 51 8.60 -10.85 -13.33
CA ILE A 51 9.31 -9.67 -13.79
C ILE A 51 8.78 -8.47 -13.00
N PRO A 52 9.57 -7.84 -12.10
CA PRO A 52 9.06 -6.73 -11.31
C PRO A 52 8.64 -5.58 -12.21
N TYR A 53 7.34 -5.31 -12.25
CA TYR A 53 6.75 -4.34 -13.16
C TYR A 53 6.56 -3.00 -12.46
N TYR A 54 5.87 -3.03 -11.32
CA TYR A 54 5.53 -1.86 -10.53
C TYR A 54 5.69 -2.15 -9.03
N SER A 55 5.97 -1.12 -8.24
CA SER A 55 6.14 -1.23 -6.80
C SER A 55 5.54 -0.02 -6.13
N HIS A 56 4.87 -0.24 -5.00
CA HIS A 56 4.34 0.83 -4.19
C HIS A 56 4.45 0.49 -2.71
N ALA A 57 4.51 1.53 -1.89
CA ALA A 57 4.43 1.42 -0.45
C ALA A 57 3.15 2.08 0.02
N GLN A 58 2.61 1.55 1.12
CA GLN A 58 1.51 2.16 1.84
C GLN A 58 2.07 3.26 2.74
N VAL A 59 1.48 4.45 2.66
CA VAL A 59 1.88 5.64 3.43
C VAL A 59 0.64 6.31 3.99
N MET A 60 0.84 7.22 4.95
CA MET A 60 -0.22 8.09 5.43
C MET A 60 -0.30 9.33 4.55
N TRP A 61 -1.40 9.50 3.84
CA TRP A 61 -1.76 10.71 3.11
C TRP A 61 -2.53 11.65 4.02
N TYR A 62 -2.30 12.95 3.87
CA TYR A 62 -2.96 13.96 4.68
C TYR A 62 -3.14 15.27 3.93
N ARG A 63 -4.06 16.09 4.44
CA ARG A 63 -4.39 17.41 3.90
C ARG A 63 -3.72 18.51 4.71
N ASP A 64 -2.69 19.13 4.13
CA ASP A 64 -1.89 20.19 4.75
C ASP A 64 -2.78 21.36 5.19
N ASP A 65 -3.69 21.79 4.31
CA ASP A 65 -4.56 22.94 4.57
C ASP A 65 -5.53 22.72 5.74
N LEU A 66 -5.96 21.48 5.97
CA LEU A 66 -6.82 21.15 7.10
C LEU A 66 -6.05 21.14 8.42
N LEU A 67 -4.81 20.61 8.41
CA LEU A 67 -3.93 20.66 9.57
C LEU A 67 -3.55 22.09 9.93
N GLU A 68 -3.12 22.89 8.96
CA GLU A 68 -2.78 24.30 9.14
C GLU A 68 -3.96 25.12 9.66
N ALA A 69 -5.15 24.94 9.08
CA ALA A 69 -6.35 25.64 9.53
C ALA A 69 -6.77 25.27 10.97
N ALA A 70 -6.46 24.04 11.40
CA ALA A 70 -6.71 23.58 12.76
C ALA A 70 -5.56 23.88 13.74
N GLY A 71 -4.41 24.38 13.26
CA GLY A 71 -3.21 24.59 14.06
C GLY A 71 -2.61 23.28 14.57
N LEU A 72 -2.72 22.20 13.79
CA LEU A 72 -2.22 20.87 14.12
C LEU A 72 -0.93 20.58 13.36
N ASP A 73 0.01 19.90 14.02
CA ASP A 73 1.18 19.33 13.37
C ASP A 73 0.83 18.02 12.64
N VAL A 74 1.71 17.59 11.73
CA VAL A 74 1.57 16.29 11.06
C VAL A 74 1.77 15.18 12.10
N PRO A 75 0.81 14.27 12.30
CA PRO A 75 0.91 13.25 13.33
C PRO A 75 2.03 12.25 13.03
N GLN A 76 2.81 11.92 14.05
CA GLN A 76 3.91 10.96 14.01
C GLN A 76 3.59 9.66 14.74
N THR A 77 2.65 9.70 15.68
CA THR A 77 2.18 8.54 16.45
C THR A 77 0.71 8.21 16.18
N TRP A 78 0.30 6.97 16.46
CA TRP A 78 -1.09 6.55 16.30
C TRP A 78 -2.05 7.35 17.17
N ASP A 79 -1.63 7.74 18.38
CA ASP A 79 -2.39 8.61 19.29
C ASP A 79 -2.55 10.02 18.72
N GLU A 80 -1.46 10.63 18.23
CA GLU A 80 -1.51 11.94 17.57
C GLU A 80 -2.40 11.90 16.31
N PHE A 81 -2.33 10.81 15.53
CA PHE A 81 -3.19 10.63 14.36
C PHE A 81 -4.65 10.55 14.79
N TYR A 82 -4.98 9.78 15.83
CA TYR A 82 -6.34 9.67 16.32
C TYR A 82 -6.89 11.02 16.78
N ASP A 83 -6.13 11.75 17.60
CA ASP A 83 -6.52 13.07 18.09
C ASP A 83 -6.71 14.08 16.95
N ALA A 84 -5.79 14.10 15.97
CA ALA A 84 -5.90 14.95 14.79
C ALA A 84 -7.12 14.56 13.93
N ALA A 85 -7.35 13.27 13.70
CA ALA A 85 -8.49 12.78 12.93
C ALA A 85 -9.81 13.16 13.60
N VAL A 86 -9.93 13.02 14.94
CA VAL A 86 -11.11 13.46 15.69
C VAL A 86 -11.30 14.97 15.55
N ALA A 87 -10.24 15.77 15.71
CA ALA A 87 -10.31 17.23 15.62
C ALA A 87 -10.69 17.75 14.22
N LEU A 88 -10.34 17.00 13.17
CA LEU A 88 -10.66 17.30 11.78
C LEU A 88 -12.00 16.72 11.32
N THR A 89 -12.64 15.87 12.13
CA THR A 89 -13.99 15.34 11.84
C THR A 89 -15.05 16.39 12.18
N LYS A 90 -15.27 17.33 11.25
CA LYS A 90 -16.23 18.43 11.38
C LYS A 90 -16.51 19.08 10.02
N ASP A 91 -17.58 19.87 9.95
CA ASP A 91 -17.88 20.74 8.80
C ASP A 91 -17.94 20.01 7.44
N GLY A 92 -18.41 18.76 7.45
CA GLY A 92 -18.54 17.92 6.25
C GLY A 92 -17.25 17.22 5.82
N VAL A 93 -16.18 17.34 6.61
CA VAL A 93 -14.94 16.56 6.48
C VAL A 93 -14.87 15.52 7.59
N TYR A 94 -14.35 14.35 7.24
CA TYR A 94 -14.08 13.26 8.16
C TYR A 94 -12.57 13.14 8.37
N GLY A 95 -12.14 12.84 9.60
CA GLY A 95 -10.71 12.69 9.91
C GLY A 95 -10.07 11.59 9.09
N ALA A 96 -10.72 10.43 9.03
CA ALA A 96 -10.29 9.28 8.25
C ALA A 96 -11.51 8.45 7.87
N ALA A 97 -11.38 7.54 6.91
CA ALA A 97 -12.36 6.49 6.70
C ALA A 97 -11.82 5.17 7.25
N VAL A 98 -12.71 4.29 7.68
CA VAL A 98 -12.38 2.89 8.02
C VAL A 98 -13.34 1.99 7.27
N SER A 99 -12.79 1.18 6.37
CA SER A 99 -13.54 0.27 5.51
C SER A 99 -13.22 -1.18 5.83
N LEU A 100 -14.27 -1.96 6.14
CA LEU A 100 -14.17 -3.33 6.66
C LEU A 100 -15.03 -4.30 5.84
N SER A 101 -15.18 -4.04 4.54
CA SER A 101 -15.97 -4.90 3.66
C SER A 101 -15.40 -6.32 3.65
N PRO A 102 -16.22 -7.36 3.80
CA PRO A 102 -15.76 -8.74 3.74
C PRO A 102 -15.32 -9.15 2.31
N ASN A 103 -15.57 -8.30 1.31
CA ASN A 103 -15.18 -8.51 -0.08
C ASN A 103 -13.81 -7.88 -0.42
N ASP A 104 -13.10 -7.34 0.57
CA ASP A 104 -11.78 -6.71 0.42
C ASP A 104 -10.91 -7.02 1.66
N LEU A 105 -9.64 -6.61 1.65
CA LEU A 105 -8.65 -6.89 2.70
C LEU A 105 -8.20 -5.65 3.50
N LEU A 106 -8.84 -4.50 3.29
CA LEU A 106 -8.52 -3.25 4.01
C LEU A 106 -8.52 -3.42 5.54
N GLY A 107 -9.51 -4.12 6.11
CA GLY A 107 -9.56 -4.37 7.55
C GLY A 107 -8.34 -5.12 8.09
N THR A 108 -7.87 -6.14 7.36
CA THR A 108 -6.64 -6.86 7.69
C THR A 108 -5.41 -5.99 7.53
N ARG A 109 -5.37 -5.13 6.50
CA ARG A 109 -4.27 -4.17 6.28
C ARG A 109 -4.14 -3.17 7.41
N TYR A 110 -5.25 -2.56 7.84
CA TYR A 110 -5.27 -1.64 8.98
C TYR A 110 -4.71 -2.29 10.25
N LEU A 111 -5.16 -3.51 10.55
CA LEU A 111 -4.65 -4.27 11.67
C LEU A 111 -3.14 -4.56 11.52
N ASN A 112 -2.69 -4.92 10.32
CA ASN A 112 -1.28 -5.13 10.03
C ASN A 112 -0.46 -3.85 10.24
N TYR A 113 -0.93 -2.68 9.81
CA TYR A 113 -0.22 -1.41 10.02
C TYR A 113 0.03 -1.14 11.50
N TYR A 114 -0.99 -1.33 12.34
CA TYR A 114 -0.87 -1.12 13.78
C TYR A 114 0.11 -2.11 14.42
N VAL A 115 -0.10 -3.41 14.18
CA VAL A 115 0.72 -4.47 14.78
C VAL A 115 2.18 -4.37 14.33
N ARG A 116 2.44 -4.06 13.05
CA ARG A 116 3.81 -3.84 12.55
C ARG A 116 4.47 -2.62 13.16
N SER A 117 3.72 -1.55 13.40
CA SER A 117 4.23 -0.34 14.05
C SER A 117 4.64 -0.58 15.51
N ALA A 118 4.04 -1.58 16.16
CA ALA A 118 4.45 -2.10 17.47
C ALA A 118 5.61 -3.10 17.41
N GLY A 119 6.18 -3.38 16.22
CA GLY A 119 7.22 -4.39 16.02
C GLY A 119 6.71 -5.84 16.04
N GLY A 120 5.38 -6.04 16.04
CA GLY A 120 4.74 -7.35 16.06
C GLY A 120 4.52 -7.97 14.67
N SER A 121 3.82 -9.10 14.66
CA SER A 121 3.41 -9.83 13.46
C SER A 121 2.03 -10.44 13.64
N LEU A 122 1.21 -10.47 12.59
CA LEU A 122 -0.07 -11.19 12.58
C LEU A 122 0.09 -12.71 12.42
N LEU A 123 1.33 -13.20 12.35
CA LEU A 123 1.69 -14.60 12.25
C LEU A 123 2.63 -14.98 13.39
N ASN A 124 2.51 -16.20 13.87
CA ASN A 124 3.48 -16.85 14.74
C ASN A 124 4.71 -17.31 13.93
N ASP A 125 5.77 -17.75 14.63
CA ASP A 125 7.00 -18.27 13.99
C ASP A 125 6.74 -19.52 13.12
N ASP A 126 5.70 -20.29 13.44
CA ASP A 126 5.25 -21.45 12.65
C ASP A 126 4.29 -21.07 11.49
N LEU A 127 4.13 -19.78 11.22
CA LEU A 127 3.27 -19.19 10.20
C LEU A 127 1.77 -19.38 10.42
N THR A 128 1.34 -19.84 11.60
CA THR A 128 -0.08 -19.81 11.98
C THR A 128 -0.54 -18.39 12.33
N ALA A 129 -1.84 -18.10 12.16
CA ALA A 129 -2.38 -16.78 12.44
C ALA A 129 -2.34 -16.42 13.94
N ASN A 130 -1.96 -15.18 14.25
CA ASN A 130 -1.91 -14.61 15.59
C ASN A 130 -2.76 -13.33 15.66
N LEU A 131 -4.08 -13.50 15.70
CA LEU A 131 -5.04 -12.38 15.73
C LEU A 131 -5.49 -12.02 17.15
N THR A 132 -4.87 -12.62 18.17
CA THR A 132 -5.23 -12.45 19.58
C THR A 132 -4.04 -12.00 20.45
N SER A 133 -2.93 -11.57 19.84
CA SER A 133 -1.85 -10.94 20.60
C SER A 133 -2.33 -9.62 21.25
N PRO A 134 -1.66 -9.13 22.31
CA PRO A 134 -1.99 -7.84 22.90
C PRO A 134 -2.05 -6.70 21.87
N GLU A 135 -1.09 -6.63 20.96
CA GLU A 135 -0.99 -5.61 19.91
C GLU A 135 -2.12 -5.75 18.88
N ALA A 136 -2.52 -6.96 18.54
CA ALA A 136 -3.64 -7.20 17.63
C ALA A 136 -4.97 -6.79 18.27
N ILE A 137 -5.19 -7.12 19.54
CA ILE A 137 -6.39 -6.72 20.29
C ILE A 137 -6.46 -5.20 20.43
N GLU A 138 -5.33 -4.56 20.71
CA GLU A 138 -5.21 -3.11 20.80
C GLU A 138 -5.50 -2.44 19.44
N GLY A 139 -4.87 -2.92 18.36
CA GLY A 139 -5.12 -2.40 17.02
C GLY A 139 -6.58 -2.55 16.57
N ILE A 140 -7.24 -3.67 16.91
CA ILE A 140 -8.67 -3.83 16.65
C ILE A 140 -9.48 -2.76 17.37
N LYS A 141 -9.21 -2.49 18.65
CA LYS A 141 -9.91 -1.46 19.42
C LYS A 141 -9.65 -0.06 18.84
N PHE A 142 -8.40 0.23 18.52
CA PHE A 142 -7.99 1.49 17.91
C PHE A 142 -8.78 1.78 16.62
N TRP A 143 -8.80 0.85 15.67
CA TRP A 143 -9.53 1.04 14.41
C TRP A 143 -11.06 1.09 14.60
N VAL A 144 -11.60 0.40 15.62
CA VAL A 144 -13.01 0.54 16.01
C VAL A 144 -13.30 1.95 16.52
N ASP A 145 -12.40 2.55 17.29
CA ASP A 145 -12.57 3.91 17.80
C ASP A 145 -12.40 4.96 16.69
N VAL A 146 -11.43 4.78 15.78
CA VAL A 146 -11.31 5.60 14.56
C VAL A 146 -12.59 5.51 13.74
N TYR A 147 -13.13 4.31 13.51
CA TYR A 147 -14.38 4.15 12.77
C TYR A 147 -15.54 4.90 13.42
N LYS A 148 -15.72 4.75 14.74
CA LYS A 148 -16.84 5.38 15.46
C LYS A 148 -16.76 6.90 15.49
N ASN A 149 -15.55 7.45 15.63
CA ASN A 149 -15.37 8.86 15.92
C ASN A 149 -14.95 9.69 14.72
N CYS A 150 -14.37 9.07 13.69
CA CYS A 150 -13.77 9.77 12.56
C CYS A 150 -14.33 9.38 11.20
N SER A 151 -15.02 8.24 11.06
CA SER A 151 -15.40 7.68 9.75
C SER A 151 -16.88 7.89 9.41
N PRO A 152 -17.23 8.10 8.12
CA PRO A 152 -18.61 7.94 7.68
C PRO A 152 -19.08 6.50 7.93
N ALA A 153 -20.33 6.31 8.36
CA ALA A 153 -20.82 5.01 8.81
C ALA A 153 -20.97 4.00 7.64
N GLU A 154 -21.25 4.49 6.44
CA GLU A 154 -21.42 3.69 5.23
C GLU A 154 -20.12 3.02 4.75
N THR A 155 -18.96 3.54 5.17
CA THR A 155 -17.66 3.04 4.70
C THR A 155 -17.38 1.63 5.17
N ILE A 156 -18.11 1.12 6.16
CA ILE A 156 -17.98 -0.26 6.67
C ILE A 156 -18.09 -1.30 5.55
N ASN A 157 -18.86 -1.00 4.48
CA ASN A 157 -19.08 -1.91 3.35
C ASN A 157 -18.22 -1.61 2.12
N TYR A 158 -17.38 -0.57 2.17
CA TYR A 158 -16.62 -0.10 1.02
C TYR A 158 -15.43 -1.01 0.70
N THR A 159 -15.18 -1.18 -0.59
CA THR A 159 -13.95 -1.80 -1.10
C THR A 159 -12.82 -0.77 -1.21
N VAL A 160 -11.61 -1.20 -1.58
CA VAL A 160 -10.46 -0.30 -1.74
C VAL A 160 -10.72 0.88 -2.68
N ASN A 161 -11.50 0.68 -3.75
CA ASN A 161 -11.77 1.73 -4.73
C ASN A 161 -12.79 2.75 -4.22
N ASP A 162 -13.84 2.28 -3.55
CA ASP A 162 -14.85 3.14 -2.91
C ASP A 162 -14.19 4.00 -1.83
N HIS A 163 -13.34 3.36 -1.01
CA HIS A 163 -12.57 4.00 0.04
C HIS A 163 -11.65 5.10 -0.49
N ALA A 164 -10.79 4.78 -1.47
CA ALA A 164 -9.84 5.74 -2.01
C ALA A 164 -10.52 6.98 -2.63
N THR A 165 -11.73 6.79 -3.19
CA THR A 165 -12.52 7.87 -3.78
C THR A 165 -12.89 8.95 -2.76
N LEU A 166 -13.06 8.60 -1.48
CA LEU A 166 -13.34 9.57 -0.41
C LEU A 166 -12.21 10.60 -0.30
N TYR A 167 -10.95 10.13 -0.29
CA TYR A 167 -9.80 11.04 -0.26
C TYR A 167 -9.66 11.80 -1.57
N TYR A 168 -9.88 11.15 -2.73
CA TYR A 168 -9.83 11.82 -4.04
C TYR A 168 -10.79 13.01 -4.13
N GLN A 169 -11.94 12.93 -3.46
CA GLN A 169 -12.96 13.97 -3.43
C GLN A 169 -12.76 15.00 -2.31
N GLY A 170 -11.79 14.78 -1.43
CA GLY A 170 -11.51 15.62 -0.27
C GLY A 170 -12.50 15.45 0.88
N ILE A 171 -13.16 14.28 0.97
CA ILE A 171 -14.10 13.95 2.05
C ILE A 171 -13.35 13.59 3.33
N THR A 172 -12.19 12.96 3.22
CA THR A 172 -11.33 12.62 4.36
C THR A 172 -10.10 13.50 4.45
N ALA A 173 -9.66 13.81 5.67
CA ALA A 173 -8.44 14.55 5.95
C ALA A 173 -7.20 13.67 5.83
N PHE A 174 -7.30 12.41 6.26
CA PHE A 174 -6.27 11.39 6.19
C PHE A 174 -6.72 10.16 5.38
N ASP A 175 -5.75 9.45 4.82
CA ASP A 175 -5.92 8.11 4.24
C ASP A 175 -4.64 7.27 4.34
N PHE A 176 -4.76 5.94 4.37
CA PHE A 176 -3.64 5.00 4.34
C PHE A 176 -3.66 4.21 3.04
N ASN A 177 -2.90 4.69 2.05
CA ASN A 177 -2.93 4.13 0.71
C ASN A 177 -1.59 4.32 -0.03
N SER A 178 -1.54 3.82 -1.26
CA SER A 178 -0.40 3.95 -2.17
C SER A 178 -0.36 5.31 -2.89
N GLY A 179 0.69 5.52 -3.70
CA GLY A 179 0.86 6.67 -4.59
C GLY A 179 -0.30 6.96 -5.55
N PHE A 180 -1.27 6.05 -5.70
CA PHE A 180 -2.48 6.28 -6.50
C PHE A 180 -3.32 7.48 -6.02
N GLN A 181 -3.13 7.91 -4.76
CA GLN A 181 -3.77 9.13 -4.25
C GLN A 181 -3.46 10.38 -5.08
N ILE A 182 -2.24 10.52 -5.59
CA ILE A 182 -1.85 11.70 -6.39
C ILE A 182 -2.69 11.77 -7.68
N ASP A 183 -2.77 10.68 -8.42
CA ASP A 183 -3.51 10.65 -9.69
C ASP A 183 -5.02 10.67 -9.46
N GLY A 184 -5.49 10.02 -8.40
CA GLY A 184 -6.90 10.05 -7.98
C GLY A 184 -7.38 11.46 -7.66
N VAL A 185 -6.64 12.21 -6.83
CA VAL A 185 -6.95 13.61 -6.53
C VAL A 185 -6.82 14.46 -7.79
N ARG A 186 -5.77 14.30 -8.61
CA ARG A 186 -5.61 15.06 -9.86
C ARG A 186 -6.83 14.96 -10.78
N ASN A 187 -7.41 13.77 -10.87
CA ASN A 187 -8.52 13.50 -11.78
C ASN A 187 -9.88 13.94 -11.23
N ASN A 188 -10.05 13.98 -9.91
CA ASN A 188 -11.35 14.27 -9.27
C ASN A 188 -11.43 15.69 -8.69
N ARG A 189 -10.36 16.16 -8.06
CA ARG A 189 -10.24 17.44 -7.37
C ARG A 189 -8.83 18.04 -7.55
N PRO A 190 -8.45 18.43 -8.78
CA PRO A 190 -7.11 18.97 -9.06
C PRO A 190 -6.78 20.22 -8.25
N ASP A 191 -7.79 20.94 -7.76
CA ASP A 191 -7.66 22.09 -6.86
C ASP A 191 -7.11 21.72 -5.48
N LEU A 192 -7.25 20.46 -5.05
CA LEU A 192 -6.73 19.96 -3.77
C LEU A 192 -5.28 19.48 -3.85
N LEU A 193 -4.75 19.20 -5.05
CA LEU A 193 -3.40 18.67 -5.23
C LEU A 193 -2.28 19.44 -4.50
N PRO A 194 -2.28 20.79 -4.43
CA PRO A 194 -1.24 21.52 -3.72
C PRO A 194 -1.22 21.27 -2.20
N TYR A 195 -2.28 20.70 -1.65
CA TYR A 195 -2.45 20.45 -0.21
C TYR A 195 -2.39 18.96 0.14
N VAL A 196 -2.08 18.09 -0.82
CA VAL A 196 -1.97 16.66 -0.61
C VAL A 196 -0.51 16.30 -0.39
N SER A 197 -0.21 15.89 0.83
CA SER A 197 1.10 15.43 1.26
C SER A 197 1.03 14.02 1.83
N CYS A 198 2.18 13.37 1.97
CA CYS A 198 2.26 12.05 2.58
C CYS A 198 3.47 11.93 3.49
N THR A 199 3.35 11.08 4.52
CA THR A 199 4.45 10.70 5.41
C THR A 199 4.38 9.20 5.71
N MET A 200 5.39 8.68 6.40
CA MET A 200 5.41 7.29 6.84
C MET A 200 4.22 6.98 7.76
N LEU A 201 3.92 5.69 7.91
CA LEU A 201 2.88 5.27 8.85
C LEU A 201 3.23 5.75 10.27
N PRO A 202 2.21 6.11 11.08
CA PRO A 202 2.43 6.47 12.46
C PRO A 202 3.11 5.35 13.25
N ARG A 203 3.90 5.73 14.24
CA ARG A 203 4.57 4.80 15.15
C ARG A 203 3.77 4.65 16.45
N MET A 204 4.12 3.66 17.27
CA MET A 204 3.56 3.58 18.62
C MET A 204 4.08 4.76 19.47
N ASN A 205 5.40 5.00 19.44
CA ASN A 205 6.04 6.13 20.09
C ASN A 205 6.96 6.88 19.11
N ALA A 206 7.17 8.18 19.35
CA ALA A 206 7.98 9.04 18.49
C ALA A 206 9.47 8.64 18.38
N ASP A 207 9.97 7.82 19.30
CA ASP A 207 11.35 7.32 19.28
C ASP A 207 11.46 5.88 18.76
N ASP A 208 10.33 5.22 18.45
CA ASP A 208 10.35 3.85 17.96
C ASP A 208 10.98 3.76 16.57
N PRO A 209 11.59 2.62 16.23
CA PRO A 209 12.08 2.37 14.89
C PRO A 209 10.98 2.54 13.84
N LEU A 210 11.39 2.93 12.64
CA LEU A 210 10.49 2.94 11.49
C LEU A 210 10.30 1.51 11.00
N TYR A 211 9.14 0.95 11.28
CA TYR A 211 8.72 -0.33 10.73
C TYR A 211 8.02 -0.09 9.39
N SER A 212 8.55 -0.69 8.32
CA SER A 212 7.84 -0.75 7.05
C SER A 212 6.65 -1.69 7.21
N ALA A 213 5.41 -1.20 7.09
CA ALA A 213 4.25 -2.09 7.26
C ALA A 213 3.84 -2.80 5.97
N GLU A 214 3.97 -2.15 4.80
CA GLU A 214 3.63 -2.80 3.54
C GLU A 214 4.27 -2.11 2.31
N ALA A 215 5.11 -2.88 1.60
CA ALA A 215 5.53 -2.58 0.23
C ALA A 215 5.07 -3.74 -0.66
N THR A 216 4.46 -3.43 -1.79
CA THR A 216 3.92 -4.41 -2.73
C THR A 216 4.63 -4.29 -4.06
N HIS A 217 5.10 -5.43 -4.57
CA HIS A 217 5.68 -5.57 -5.90
C HIS A 217 4.66 -6.27 -6.79
N ILE A 218 4.22 -5.61 -7.86
CA ILE A 218 3.35 -6.19 -8.88
C ILE A 218 4.25 -6.72 -10.01
N PRO A 219 4.29 -8.03 -10.25
CA PRO A 219 5.08 -8.61 -11.31
C PRO A 219 4.25 -8.92 -12.57
N LEU A 220 4.94 -8.98 -13.71
CA LEU A 220 4.45 -9.73 -14.87
C LEU A 220 4.92 -11.18 -14.74
N VAL A 221 4.01 -12.12 -15.00
CA VAL A 221 4.29 -13.56 -14.96
C VAL A 221 4.03 -14.22 -16.32
N VAL A 222 4.73 -15.33 -16.55
CA VAL A 222 4.59 -16.17 -17.75
C VAL A 222 4.01 -17.52 -17.35
N TRP A 223 2.87 -17.86 -17.95
CA TRP A 223 2.20 -19.14 -17.72
C TRP A 223 2.99 -20.31 -18.34
N GLN A 224 3.07 -21.42 -17.60
CA GLN A 224 3.70 -22.67 -18.03
C GLN A 224 3.16 -23.17 -19.37
N ASN A 225 1.84 -23.13 -19.53
CA ASN A 225 1.15 -23.63 -20.71
C ASN A 225 0.90 -22.55 -21.77
N SER A 226 1.62 -21.42 -21.74
CA SER A 226 1.47 -20.41 -22.78
C SER A 226 1.85 -20.98 -24.15
N GLU A 227 0.99 -20.79 -25.15
CA GLU A 227 1.27 -21.16 -26.55
C GLU A 227 2.31 -20.24 -27.21
N HIS A 228 2.62 -19.09 -26.60
CA HIS A 228 3.51 -18.05 -27.12
C HIS A 228 4.49 -17.52 -26.06
N PRO A 229 5.34 -18.38 -25.47
CA PRO A 229 6.28 -17.96 -24.42
C PRO A 229 7.35 -17.01 -24.98
N ASP A 230 7.79 -17.23 -26.22
CA ASP A 230 8.74 -16.40 -26.95
C ASP A 230 8.26 -14.95 -27.14
N ILE A 231 6.97 -14.76 -27.44
CA ILE A 231 6.37 -13.41 -27.55
C ILE A 231 6.38 -12.72 -26.19
N CYS A 232 6.13 -13.46 -25.11
CA CYS A 232 6.16 -12.92 -23.75
C CYS A 232 7.56 -12.42 -23.36
N GLU A 233 8.60 -13.16 -23.75
CA GLU A 233 10.01 -12.81 -23.53
C GLU A 233 10.43 -11.57 -24.33
N VAL A 234 9.91 -11.39 -25.55
CA VAL A 234 10.22 -10.23 -26.42
C VAL A 234 9.47 -8.96 -26.03
N PHE A 235 8.25 -9.07 -25.50
CA PHE A 235 7.42 -7.92 -25.15
C PHE A 235 7.92 -7.18 -23.88
N SER A 236 8.42 -7.93 -22.90
CA SER A 236 8.83 -7.38 -21.59
C SER A 236 9.94 -6.32 -21.64
N PRO A 237 11.05 -6.51 -22.40
CA PRO A 237 12.11 -5.50 -22.48
C PRO A 237 11.69 -4.21 -23.19
N LYS A 238 10.72 -4.28 -24.13
CA LYS A 238 10.27 -3.13 -24.93
C LYS A 238 9.26 -2.24 -24.21
N PHE A 239 8.53 -2.79 -23.23
CA PHE A 239 7.47 -2.06 -22.51
C PHE A 239 8.02 -0.99 -21.53
N ARG A 240 9.32 -1.02 -21.20
CA ARG A 240 9.92 -0.22 -20.11
C ARG A 240 10.69 1.04 -20.54
N LEU A 241 10.23 1.74 -21.57
CA LEU A 241 10.77 3.03 -21.97
C LEU A 241 9.66 4.09 -22.01
N THR A 242 9.20 4.61 -20.86
CA THR A 242 9.15 6.08 -20.66
C THR A 242 8.76 6.65 -19.29
N ASN A 243 7.86 6.10 -18.45
CA ASN A 243 7.12 7.04 -17.56
C ASN A 243 7.06 6.87 -16.02
N SER A 244 7.61 5.84 -15.37
CA SER A 244 7.42 5.71 -13.90
C SER A 244 8.60 6.14 -13.02
N LEU A 245 9.86 6.01 -13.47
CA LEU A 245 11.03 6.28 -12.62
C LEU A 245 11.45 7.76 -12.54
N LYS A 246 11.03 8.60 -13.50
CA LYS A 246 11.36 10.05 -13.49
C LYS A 246 10.62 10.81 -12.39
N LEU A 247 9.37 10.46 -12.11
CA LEU A 247 8.50 11.22 -11.20
C LEU A 247 9.01 11.21 -9.74
N LEU A 248 9.56 10.08 -9.27
CA LEU A 248 10.12 9.96 -7.92
C LEU A 248 11.45 10.69 -7.74
N SER A 249 12.23 10.87 -8.82
CA SER A 249 13.49 11.63 -8.78
C SER A 249 13.28 13.15 -8.75
N GLU A 250 12.14 13.63 -9.26
CA GLU A 250 11.79 15.05 -9.29
C GLU A 250 11.17 15.52 -7.95
N LEU A 251 10.53 14.62 -7.20
CA LEU A 251 9.96 14.92 -5.87
C LEU A 251 11.03 15.07 -4.76
N LYS A 252 12.26 14.60 -4.95
CA LYS A 252 13.38 14.85 -4.01
C LYS A 252 14.10 16.19 -4.24
N ARG A 253 13.68 17.00 -5.21
CA ARG A 253 14.36 18.23 -5.62
C ARG A 253 13.52 19.51 -5.50
N ARG A 254 12.48 19.52 -4.68
CA ARG A 254 11.78 20.75 -4.32
C ARG A 254 11.59 20.86 -2.83
#